data_AF-A0A1G3G247-F1
#
_entry.id   AF-A0A1G3G247-F1
#
_cell.length_a   1.000
_cell.length_b   1.000
_cell.length_c   1.000
_cell.angle_alpha   90.00
_cell.angle_beta   90.00
_cell.angle_gamma   90.00
#
_symmetry.space_group_name_H-M   'P 1'
#
loop_
_entity.id
_entity.type
_entity.pdbx_description
1 polymer ?
#
loop_
_entity_poly.entity_id
_entity_poly.type
_entity_poly.pdbx_seq_one_letter_code
_entity_poly.pdbx_strand_id
1 'polypeptide(L)'
;MLGRRAWPTGYALLGTLYLFAAGVIGLLLLVLWTLTTHHSAWANANLLLFNPLAFLLPPTLWRSRRGSAASRFIDGVIALQLLACMIAVLLHLLPGTVQQNQPWLLFALPCWLALAWSMRSHRR
;
A
#
# COMPACT_ATOMS: atom_id res chain seq x y z
N MET A 1 -13.54 -27.00 -7.88
CA MET A 1 -13.93 -27.25 -6.48
C MET A 1 -14.27 -25.91 -5.83
N LEU A 2 -15.55 -25.73 -5.52
CA LEU A 2 -16.21 -24.86 -4.51
C LEU A 2 -15.49 -23.59 -4.03
N GLY A 3 -16.13 -22.41 -4.23
CA GLY A 3 -15.94 -21.28 -3.31
C GLY A 3 -15.70 -19.88 -3.88
N ARG A 4 -15.79 -19.63 -5.20
CA ARG A 4 -15.46 -18.30 -5.77
C ARG A 4 -16.57 -17.25 -5.68
N ARG A 5 -17.43 -17.30 -4.66
CA ARG A 5 -18.21 -16.09 -4.26
C ARG A 5 -17.29 -15.21 -3.41
N ALA A 6 -16.19 -14.77 -4.03
CA ALA A 6 -15.29 -13.78 -3.46
C ALA A 6 -16.15 -12.54 -3.19
N TRP A 7 -16.35 -12.20 -1.92
CA TRP A 7 -17.21 -11.10 -1.48
C TRP A 7 -16.62 -9.79 -2.00
N PRO A 8 -16.98 -9.37 -3.24
CA PRO A 8 -16.16 -8.42 -3.97
C PRO A 8 -16.37 -7.01 -3.41
N THR A 9 -17.54 -6.80 -2.81
CA THR A 9 -17.87 -5.64 -1.99
C THR A 9 -17.08 -5.62 -0.68
N GLY A 10 -16.96 -6.75 0.03
CA GLY A 10 -16.17 -6.83 1.26
C GLY A 10 -14.69 -6.55 1.01
N TYR A 11 -14.13 -7.13 -0.05
CA TYR A 11 -12.77 -6.83 -0.50
C TYR A 11 -12.59 -5.36 -0.89
N ALA A 12 -13.54 -4.77 -1.64
CA ALA A 12 -13.47 -3.36 -2.00
C ALA A 12 -13.55 -2.43 -0.78
N LEU A 13 -14.39 -2.75 0.21
CA LEU A 13 -14.52 -1.98 1.45
C LEU A 13 -13.23 -2.07 2.29
N LEU A 14 -12.73 -3.27 2.55
CA LEU A 14 -11.50 -3.48 3.32
C LEU A 14 -10.29 -2.87 2.62
N GLY A 15 -10.18 -3.04 1.29
CA GLY A 15 -9.13 -2.42 0.50
C GLY A 15 -9.23 -0.89 0.50
N THR A 16 -10.44 -0.32 0.43
CA THR A 16 -10.63 1.14 0.53
C THR A 16 -10.23 1.64 1.92
N LEU A 17 -10.62 0.94 2.99
CA LEU A 17 -10.26 1.30 4.36
C LEU A 17 -8.74 1.26 4.56
N TYR A 18 -8.08 0.20 4.08
CA TYR A 18 -6.63 0.08 4.11
C TYR A 18 -5.96 1.21 3.32
N LEU A 19 -6.39 1.49 2.09
CA LEU A 19 -5.83 2.54 1.25
C LEU A 19 -6.03 3.93 1.85
N PHE A 20 -7.18 4.17 2.49
CA PHE A 20 -7.45 5.41 3.19
C PHE A 20 -6.52 5.57 4.40
N ALA A 21 -6.40 4.53 5.24
CA ALA A 21 -5.48 4.54 6.38
C ALA A 21 -4.03 4.73 5.93
N ALA A 22 -3.59 4.02 4.89
CA ALA A 22 -2.26 4.15 4.31
C ALA A 22 -1.99 5.56 3.77
N GLY A 23 -2.98 6.18 3.12
CA GLY A 23 -2.87 7.55 2.63
C GLY A 23 -2.79 8.58 3.76
N VAL A 24 -3.63 8.44 4.80
CA VAL A 24 -3.62 9.35 5.97
C VAL A 24 -2.33 9.21 6.76
N ILE A 25 -1.89 7.98 7.04
CA ILE A 25 -0.62 7.72 7.73
C ILE A 25 0.53 8.29 6.90
N GLY A 26 0.54 8.06 5.58
CA GLY A 26 1.54 8.64 4.70
C GLY A 26 1.56 10.17 4.72
N LEU A 27 0.40 10.82 4.75
CA LEU A 27 0.31 12.28 4.87
C LEU A 27 0.84 12.78 6.21
N LEU A 28 0.49 12.11 7.32
CA LEU A 28 1.01 12.44 8.64
C LEU A 28 2.52 12.28 8.71
N LEU A 29 3.06 11.18 8.15
CA LEU A 29 4.50 10.95 8.06
C LEU A 29 5.18 12.00 7.19
N LEU A 30 4.57 12.40 6.07
CA LEU A 30 5.09 13.45 5.20
C LEU A 30 5.10 14.81 5.91
N VAL A 31 4.02 15.15 6.63
CA VAL A 31 3.95 16.36 7.46
C VAL A 31 5.01 16.34 8.54
N LEU A 32 5.19 15.23 9.25
CA LEU A 32 6.28 15.09 10.23
C LEU A 32 7.64 15.22 9.57
N TRP A 33 7.82 14.67 8.37
CA TRP A 33 9.08 14.74 7.65
C TRP A 33 9.42 16.16 7.17
N THR A 34 8.44 16.93 6.67
CA THR A 34 8.66 18.27 6.08
C THR A 34 8.52 19.42 7.08
N LEU A 35 7.58 19.33 8.03
CA LEU A 35 7.28 20.40 8.98
C LEU A 35 7.96 20.23 10.34
N THR A 36 8.59 19.08 10.62
CA THR A 36 9.31 18.86 11.88
C THR A 36 10.75 18.43 11.65
N THR A 37 11.64 18.84 12.55
CA THR A 37 13.05 18.42 12.59
C THR A 37 13.25 17.10 13.34
N HIS A 38 12.22 16.26 13.41
CA HIS A 38 12.32 14.98 14.10
C HIS A 38 13.15 13.99 13.29
N HIS A 39 14.36 13.70 13.77
CA HIS A 39 15.24 12.66 13.24
C HIS A 39 14.52 11.31 13.06
N SER A 40 13.63 10.95 13.99
CA SER A 40 12.82 9.72 13.92
C SER A 40 11.80 9.69 12.79
N ALA A 41 11.39 10.84 12.25
CA ALA A 41 10.53 10.92 11.08
C ALA A 41 11.33 10.71 9.78
N TRP A 42 12.56 11.23 9.73
CA TRP A 42 13.44 11.09 8.56
C TRP A 42 13.97 9.67 8.36
N ALA A 43 14.20 8.93 9.44
CA ALA A 43 14.59 7.53 9.39
C ALA A 43 13.40 6.56 9.20
N ASN A 44 12.15 7.06 9.16
CA ASN A 44 10.98 6.21 9.20
C ASN A 44 10.66 5.57 7.84
N ALA A 45 11.14 4.33 7.66
CA ALA A 45 10.86 3.54 6.47
C ALA A 45 9.36 3.24 6.25
N ASN A 46 8.48 3.47 7.24
CA ASN A 46 7.03 3.32 7.03
C ASN A 46 6.47 4.29 6.00
N LEU A 47 7.15 5.40 5.67
CA LEU A 47 6.75 6.30 4.58
C LEU A 47 6.75 5.59 3.21
N LEU A 48 7.58 4.56 3.05
CA LEU A 48 7.61 3.73 1.85
C LEU A 48 6.43 2.74 1.81
N LEU A 49 5.92 2.32 2.97
CA LEU A 49 4.79 1.40 3.11
C LEU A 49 3.44 2.12 3.05
N PHE A 50 3.38 3.33 3.62
CA PHE A 50 2.20 4.18 3.73
C PHE A 50 2.50 5.52 3.08
N ASN A 51 1.87 5.76 1.92
CA ASN A 51 2.13 6.93 1.09
C ASN A 51 0.79 7.51 0.61
N PRO A 52 0.65 8.85 0.49
CA PRO A 52 -0.53 9.50 -0.09
C PRO A 52 -0.92 8.99 -1.49
N LEU A 53 -0.01 8.36 -2.24
CA LEU A 53 -0.32 7.66 -3.49
C LEU A 53 -1.42 6.59 -3.33
N ALA A 54 -1.60 6.06 -2.12
CA ALA A 54 -2.69 5.13 -1.81
C ALA A 54 -4.08 5.72 -2.10
N PHE A 55 -4.27 7.05 -2.06
CA PHE A 55 -5.56 7.68 -2.40
C PHE A 55 -5.93 7.60 -3.89
N LEU A 56 -4.99 7.27 -4.77
CA LEU A 56 -5.26 7.13 -6.21
C LEU A 56 -5.90 5.77 -6.57
N LEU A 57 -5.77 4.79 -5.68
CA LEU A 57 -6.15 3.40 -5.92
C LEU A 57 -7.63 3.04 -5.61
N PRO A 58 -8.36 3.69 -4.68
CA PRO A 58 -9.75 3.34 -4.38
C PRO A 58 -10.66 3.38 -5.62
N PRO A 59 -10.68 4.44 -6.47
CA PRO A 59 -11.55 4.47 -7.64
C PRO A 59 -11.35 3.27 -8.57
N THR A 60 -10.14 2.72 -8.63
CA THR A 60 -9.78 1.59 -9.49
C THR A 60 -10.20 0.26 -8.89
N LEU A 61 -10.13 0.12 -7.57
CA LEU A 61 -10.66 -1.02 -6.82
C LEU A 61 -12.17 -1.18 -7.06
N TRP A 62 -12.90 -0.06 -7.01
CA TRP A 62 -14.35 -0.03 -7.25
C TRP A 62 -14.71 -0.26 -8.73
N ARG A 63 -13.88 0.21 -9.68
CA ARG A 63 -14.04 -0.07 -11.12
C ARG A 63 -13.76 -1.54 -11.46
N SER A 64 -12.72 -2.12 -10.86
CA SER A 64 -12.38 -3.54 -11.00
C SER A 64 -13.54 -4.45 -10.59
N ARG A 65 -14.34 -4.03 -9.60
CA ARG A 65 -15.57 -4.74 -9.19
C ARG A 65 -16.61 -4.86 -10.32
N ARG A 66 -16.61 -3.93 -11.28
CA ARG A 66 -17.54 -3.90 -12.43
C ARG A 66 -16.94 -4.58 -13.67
N GLY A 67 -15.79 -5.25 -13.55
CA GLY A 67 -15.10 -5.89 -14.67
C GLY A 67 -14.33 -4.92 -15.57
N SER A 68 -14.13 -3.67 -15.15
CA SER A 68 -13.32 -2.72 -15.91
C SER A 68 -11.83 -2.93 -15.65
N ALA A 69 -11.04 -3.04 -16.71
CA ALA A 69 -9.60 -3.16 -16.66
C ALA A 69 -8.93 -1.94 -16.00
N ALA A 70 -7.89 -2.19 -15.20
CA ALA A 70 -7.05 -1.12 -14.65
C ALA A 70 -6.26 -0.40 -15.77
N SER A 71 -6.12 0.93 -15.64
CA SER A 71 -5.32 1.74 -16.55
C SER A 71 -3.82 1.48 -16.34
N ARG A 72 -3.01 1.60 -17.41
CA ARG A 72 -1.53 1.48 -17.34
C ARG A 72 -0.90 2.41 -16.30
N PHE A 73 -1.51 3.57 -16.05
CA PHE A 73 -1.08 4.50 -15.00
C PHE A 73 -1.12 3.85 -13.61
N ILE A 74 -2.20 3.14 -13.32
CA ILE A 74 -2.44 2.51 -12.01
C ILE A 74 -1.51 1.31 -11.81
N ASP A 75 -1.21 0.58 -12.88
CA ASP A 75 -0.18 -0.46 -12.82
C ASP A 75 1.19 0.13 -12.45
N GLY A 76 1.53 1.30 -12.99
CA GLY A 76 2.73 2.05 -12.63
C GLY A 76 2.75 2.44 -11.15
N VAL A 77 1.63 2.95 -10.63
CA VAL A 77 1.50 3.29 -9.20
C VAL A 77 1.67 2.06 -8.31
N ILE A 78 1.04 0.93 -8.64
CA ILE A 78 1.19 -0.32 -7.88
C ILE A 78 2.62 -0.85 -7.97
N ALA A 79 3.24 -0.82 -9.16
CA ALA A 79 4.62 -1.26 -9.34
C ALA A 79 5.59 -0.40 -8.52
N LEU A 80 5.41 0.93 -8.53
CA LEU A 80 6.18 1.86 -7.71
C LEU A 80 6.00 1.57 -6.22
N GLN A 81 4.76 1.32 -5.79
CA GLN A 81 4.47 0.99 -4.39
C GLN A 81 5.10 -0.34 -3.95
N LEU A 82 5.06 -1.37 -4.81
CA LEU A 82 5.72 -2.65 -4.53
C LEU A 82 7.24 -2.51 -4.47
N LEU A 83 7.81 -1.67 -5.35
CA LEU A 83 9.24 -1.34 -5.32
C LEU A 83 9.60 -0.62 -4.01
N ALA A 84 8.77 0.33 -3.57
CA ALA A 84 8.94 1.01 -2.28
C ALA A 84 8.87 0.03 -1.10
N CYS A 85 7.92 -0.91 -1.10
CA CYS A 85 7.85 -1.97 -0.09
C CYS A 85 9.11 -2.86 -0.09
N MET A 86 9.65 -3.20 -1.26
CA MET A 86 10.89 -3.98 -1.37
C MET A 86 12.09 -3.21 -0.80
N ILE A 87 12.20 -1.92 -1.10
CA ILE A 87 13.23 -1.05 -0.51
C ILE A 87 13.07 -0.98 1.01
N ALA A 88 11.83 -0.87 1.51
CA ALA A 88 11.56 -0.86 2.95
C ALA A 88 12.02 -2.15 3.65
N VAL A 89 11.85 -3.31 2.99
CA VAL A 89 12.37 -4.60 3.47
C VAL A 89 13.89 -4.60 3.50
N LEU A 90 14.54 -4.18 2.40
CA LEU A 90 16.00 -4.13 2.31
C LEU A 90 16.61 -3.24 3.39
N LEU A 91 16.02 -2.06 3.63
CA LEU A 91 16.44 -1.15 4.69
C LEU A 91 16.29 -1.76 6.09
N HIS A 92 15.30 -2.61 6.32
CA HIS A 92 15.11 -3.32 7.60
C HIS A 92 16.07 -4.49 7.81
N LEU A 93 16.69 -5.00 6.74
CA LEU A 93 17.73 -6.02 6.83
C LEU A 93 19.09 -5.42 7.22
N LEU A 94 19.24 -4.08 7.17
CA LEU A 94 20.47 -3.43 7.64
C LEU A 94 20.51 -3.38 9.18
N PRO A 95 21.59 -3.86 9.81
CA PRO A 95 21.78 -3.76 11.25
C PRO A 95 21.96 -2.28 11.66
N GLY A 96 21.29 -1.84 12.73
CA GLY A 96 21.39 -0.48 13.27
C GLY A 96 20.12 0.36 13.23
N THR A 97 18.99 -0.18 12.76
CA THR A 97 17.70 0.52 12.81
C THR A 97 17.15 0.52 14.24
N VAL A 98 17.17 1.68 14.89
CA VAL A 98 16.62 1.88 16.26
C VAL A 98 15.08 1.73 16.27
N GLN A 99 14.43 1.92 15.12
CA GLN A 99 12.97 1.89 15.00
C GLN A 99 12.46 0.50 14.58
N GLN A 100 11.81 -0.20 15.51
CA GLN A 100 11.23 -1.54 15.31
C GLN A 100 9.94 -1.46 14.49
N ASN A 101 10.04 -1.23 13.18
CA ASN A 101 8.88 -1.13 12.29
C ASN A 101 8.48 -2.46 11.64
N GLN A 102 9.05 -3.60 12.08
CA GLN A 102 8.75 -4.91 11.49
C GLN A 102 7.26 -5.30 11.54
N PRO A 103 6.48 -5.00 12.60
CA PRO A 103 5.05 -5.33 12.61
C PRO A 103 4.27 -4.65 11.48
N TRP A 104 4.60 -3.40 11.17
CA TRP A 104 3.96 -2.64 10.09
C TRP A 104 4.31 -3.21 8.72
N LEU A 105 5.53 -3.66 8.55
CA LEU A 105 6.02 -4.27 7.33
C LEU A 105 5.35 -5.63 7.07
N LEU A 106 5.27 -6.48 8.10
CA LEU A 106 4.57 -7.77 8.05
C LEU A 106 3.07 -7.61 7.80
N PHE A 107 2.47 -6.51 8.26
CA PHE A 107 1.07 -6.19 7.99
C PHE A 107 0.85 -5.62 6.58
N ALA A 108 1.65 -4.64 6.15
CA ALA A 108 1.44 -3.92 4.90
C ALA A 108 1.75 -4.75 3.65
N LEU A 109 2.78 -5.61 3.70
CA LEU A 109 3.17 -6.46 2.56
C LEU A 109 2.03 -7.33 2.01
N PRO A 110 1.36 -8.19 2.82
CA PRO A 110 0.28 -9.03 2.31
C PRO A 110 -0.91 -8.19 1.79
N CYS A 111 -1.20 -7.05 2.41
CA CYS A 111 -2.25 -6.13 1.92
C CYS A 111 -1.91 -5.57 0.53
N TRP A 112 -0.69 -5.07 0.34
CA TRP A 112 -0.24 -4.55 -0.95
C TRP A 112 -0.20 -5.63 -2.03
N LEU A 113 0.26 -6.84 -1.70
CA LEU A 113 0.28 -7.97 -2.62
C LEU A 113 -1.13 -8.41 -3.02
N ALA A 114 -2.07 -8.47 -2.08
CA ALA A 114 -3.47 -8.80 -2.36
C ALA A 114 -4.11 -7.77 -3.30
N LEU A 115 -3.86 -6.47 -3.07
CA LEU A 115 -4.30 -5.37 -3.93
C LEU A 115 -3.74 -5.50 -5.34
N ALA A 116 -2.43 -5.70 -5.45
CA ALA A 116 -1.74 -5.86 -6.73
C ALA A 116 -2.25 -7.08 -7.51
N TRP A 117 -2.44 -8.21 -6.83
CA TRP A 117 -2.93 -9.43 -7.44
C TRP A 117 -4.36 -9.25 -7.97
N SER A 118 -5.26 -8.73 -7.14
CA SER A 118 -6.66 -8.53 -7.52
C SER A 118 -6.78 -7.63 -8.75
N MET A 119 -6.11 -6.48 -8.74
CA MET A 119 -6.19 -5.51 -9.85
C MET A 119 -5.59 -6.06 -11.15
N ARG A 120 -4.53 -6.89 -11.07
CA ARG A 120 -3.98 -7.59 -12.25
C ARG A 120 -4.87 -8.73 -12.74
N SER A 121 -5.49 -9.48 -11.83
CA SER A 121 -6.32 -10.64 -12.17
C SER A 121 -7.59 -10.25 -12.95
N HIS A 122 -8.12 -9.05 -12.72
CA HIS A 122 -9.28 -8.52 -13.44
C HIS A 122 -8.97 -8.00 -14.86
N ARG A 123 -7.71 -8.09 -15.29
CA ARG A 123 -7.27 -7.70 -16.64
C ARG A 123 -7.10 -8.89 -17.60
N ARG A 124 -7.04 -10.12 -17.08
CA ARG A 124 -6.91 -11.37 -17.84
C ARG A 124 -8.29 -12.00 -18.04
#